data_AF-A0A831WI94-F1
#
_entry.id   AF-A0A831WI94-F1
#
_cell.length_a   1.000
_cell.length_b   1.000
_cell.length_c   1.000
_cell.angle_alpha   90.00
_cell.angle_beta   90.00
_cell.angle_gamma   90.00
#
_symmetry.space_group_name_H-M   'P 1'
#
loop_
_entity.id
_entity.type
_entity.pdbx_description
1 polymer ?
#
loop_
_entity_poly.entity_id
_entity_poly.type
_entity_poly.pdbx_seq_one_letter_code
_entity_poly.pdbx_strand_id
1 'polypeptide(L)'
;MQKRHKHTKESKEKMRIIALKRDNSNRIKSLPSGKKHWRWSENPSILTLHRRLHREHGKASLHKCKCGKQARDWALVGKKYTDNIKDYLPLCRKCHISMDKGWKKVDRSKHKIIRDKRGRITNTIVK
;
A
#
# COMPACT_ATOMS: atom_id res chain seq x y z
N MET A 1 -7.50 28.64 -26.11
CA MET A 1 -6.42 28.06 -25.28
C MET A 1 -6.27 28.88 -24.00
N GLN A 2 -6.52 28.31 -22.82
CA GLN A 2 -6.25 29.01 -21.56
C GLN A 2 -4.74 29.17 -21.36
N LYS A 3 -4.26 30.41 -21.19
CA LYS A 3 -2.85 30.70 -20.89
C LYS A 3 -2.52 30.10 -19.51
N ARG A 4 -1.59 29.14 -19.46
CA ARG A 4 -1.10 28.57 -18.20
C ARG A 4 -0.16 29.56 -17.53
N HIS A 5 -0.67 30.38 -16.63
CA HIS A 5 0.16 31.28 -15.84
C HIS A 5 0.87 30.48 -14.73
N LYS A 6 2.20 30.54 -14.69
CA LYS A 6 2.98 29.86 -13.65
C LYS A 6 3.00 30.74 -12.40
N HIS A 7 2.66 30.16 -11.24
CA HIS A 7 2.76 30.87 -9.97
C HIS A 7 4.20 31.31 -9.66
N THR A 8 4.34 32.56 -9.18
CA THR A 8 5.59 33.08 -8.62
C THR A 8 5.98 32.33 -7.35
N LYS A 9 7.27 32.39 -6.96
CA LYS A 9 7.76 31.75 -5.73
C LYS A 9 7.00 32.24 -4.49
N GLU A 10 6.76 33.54 -4.41
CA GLU A 10 6.04 34.17 -3.30
C GLU A 10 4.57 33.70 -3.21
N SER A 11 3.89 33.61 -4.35
CA SER A 11 2.52 33.07 -4.41
C SER A 11 2.45 31.62 -3.94
N LYS A 12 3.44 30.78 -4.30
CA LYS A 12 3.53 29.40 -3.82
C LYS A 12 3.70 29.31 -2.30
N GLU A 13 4.53 30.16 -1.72
CA GLU A 13 4.77 30.16 -0.27
C GLU A 13 3.52 30.63 0.50
N LYS A 14 2.84 31.68 0.01
CA LYS A 14 1.54 32.12 0.55
C LYS A 14 0.50 30.99 0.51
N MET A 15 0.38 30.28 -0.61
CA MET A 15 -0.51 29.11 -0.72
C MET A 15 -0.14 27.99 0.26
N ARG A 16 1.15 27.75 0.49
CA ARG A 16 1.64 26.74 1.45
C ARG A 16 1.26 27.12 2.88
N ILE A 17 1.49 28.36 3.29
CA ILE A 17 1.12 28.85 4.64
C ILE A 17 -0.39 28.74 4.85
N ILE A 18 -1.19 29.16 3.88
CA ILE A 18 -2.66 29.03 3.94
C ILE A 18 -3.08 27.57 4.04
N ALA A 19 -2.48 26.68 3.24
CA ALA A 19 -2.78 25.25 3.28
C ALA A 19 -2.42 24.62 4.63
N LEU A 20 -1.33 25.04 5.26
CA LEU A 20 -0.93 24.60 6.60
C LEU A 20 -1.87 25.15 7.70
N LYS A 21 -2.37 26.38 7.55
CA LYS A 21 -3.35 26.98 8.47
C LYS A 21 -4.75 26.39 8.36
N ARG A 22 -5.10 25.76 7.23
CA ARG A 22 -6.40 25.11 7.05
C ARG A 22 -6.49 23.89 7.95
N ASP A 23 -7.15 24.04 9.09
CA ASP A 23 -7.56 22.90 9.89
C ASP A 23 -8.68 22.13 9.16
N ASN A 24 -8.29 21.04 8.51
CA ASN A 24 -9.23 20.12 7.86
C ASN A 24 -9.72 19.03 8.82
N SER A 25 -9.39 19.08 10.12
CA SER A 25 -9.73 18.02 11.09
C SER A 25 -11.24 17.74 11.11
N ASN A 26 -12.07 18.78 11.18
CA ASN A 26 -13.54 18.65 11.20
C ASN A 26 -14.10 18.05 9.91
N ARG A 27 -13.56 18.46 8.75
CA ARG A 27 -13.92 17.86 7.46
C ARG A 27 -13.51 16.39 7.37
N ILE A 28 -12.31 16.05 7.85
CA ILE A 28 -11.81 14.68 7.83
C ILE A 28 -12.65 13.79 8.77
N LYS A 29 -13.03 14.31 9.95
CA LYS A 29 -13.91 13.62 10.91
C LYS A 29 -15.31 13.36 10.34
N SER A 30 -15.85 14.26 9.52
CA SER A 30 -17.18 14.09 8.93
C SER A 30 -17.22 13.15 7.73
N LEU A 31 -16.07 12.79 7.14
CA LEU A 31 -16.04 11.82 6.06
C LEU A 31 -16.43 10.43 6.58
N PRO A 32 -17.32 9.71 5.88
CA PRO A 32 -17.69 8.36 6.27
C PRO A 32 -16.44 7.47 6.25
N SER A 33 -16.29 6.60 7.24
CA SER A 33 -15.10 5.75 7.40
C SER A 33 -15.51 4.29 7.71
N GLY A 34 -14.54 3.37 7.59
CA GLY A 34 -14.79 1.95 7.80
C GLY A 34 -15.92 1.42 6.90
N LYS A 35 -16.78 0.58 7.47
CA LYS A 35 -17.94 -0.04 6.79
C LYS A 35 -18.93 0.96 6.18
N LYS A 36 -18.97 2.19 6.71
CA LYS A 36 -19.88 3.25 6.24
C LYS A 36 -19.33 4.02 5.04
N HIS A 37 -18.06 3.83 4.69
CA HIS A 37 -17.44 4.52 3.56
C HIS A 37 -18.00 3.98 2.24
N TRP A 38 -18.37 4.84 1.28
CA TRP A 38 -18.98 4.41 0.01
C TRP A 38 -18.10 3.50 -0.87
N ARG A 39 -16.77 3.59 -0.74
CA ARG A 39 -15.80 2.62 -1.32
C ARG A 39 -15.53 1.37 -0.47
N TRP A 40 -16.27 1.16 0.62
CA TRP A 40 -16.17 -0.08 1.36
C TRP A 40 -16.70 -1.23 0.50
N SER A 41 -15.98 -2.34 0.50
CA SER A 41 -16.35 -3.56 -0.19
C SER A 41 -16.26 -4.72 0.79
N GLU A 42 -17.22 -5.63 0.71
CA GLU A 42 -17.21 -6.91 1.45
C GLU A 42 -16.20 -7.90 0.87
N ASN A 43 -15.90 -7.78 -0.43
CA ASN A 43 -14.88 -8.56 -1.13
C ASN A 43 -13.71 -7.64 -1.56
N PRO A 44 -12.92 -7.12 -0.62
CA PRO A 44 -11.80 -6.24 -0.92
C PRO A 44 -10.63 -7.00 -1.57
N SER A 45 -9.78 -6.27 -2.31
CA SER A 45 -8.51 -6.82 -2.76
C SER A 45 -7.55 -7.11 -1.60
N ILE A 46 -6.61 -8.05 -1.79
CA ILE A 46 -5.60 -8.44 -0.79
C ILE A 46 -4.85 -7.22 -0.22
N LEU A 47 -4.53 -6.26 -1.09
CA LEU A 47 -3.87 -5.01 -0.70
C LEU A 47 -4.76 -4.16 0.23
N THR A 48 -6.06 -4.14 -0.03
CA THR A 48 -7.02 -3.41 0.79
C THR A 48 -7.18 -4.06 2.16
N LEU A 49 -7.23 -5.40 2.24
CA LEU A 49 -7.25 -6.14 3.51
C LEU A 49 -6.02 -5.82 4.37
N HIS A 50 -4.82 -5.89 3.78
CA HIS A 50 -3.60 -5.51 4.51
C HIS A 50 -3.62 -4.08 5.04
N ARG A 51 -4.20 -3.14 4.27
CA ARG A 51 -4.35 -1.74 4.71
C ARG A 51 -5.35 -1.60 5.86
N ARG A 52 -6.45 -2.37 5.85
CA ARG A 52 -7.41 -2.41 6.97
C ARG A 52 -6.74 -2.94 8.22
N LEU A 53 -6.12 -4.10 8.12
CA LEU A 53 -5.39 -4.75 9.20
C LEU A 53 -4.30 -3.84 9.80
N HIS A 54 -3.54 -3.14 8.96
CA HIS A 54 -2.55 -2.17 9.43
C HIS A 54 -3.16 -0.94 10.13
N ARG A 55 -4.37 -0.50 9.73
CA ARG A 55 -5.04 0.64 10.39
C ARG A 55 -5.59 0.24 11.76
N GLU A 56 -6.13 -0.96 11.87
CA GLU A 56 -6.77 -1.45 13.10
C GLU A 56 -5.75 -1.96 14.12
N HIS A 57 -4.73 -2.69 13.68
CA HIS A 57 -3.74 -3.34 14.56
C HIS A 57 -2.35 -2.69 14.51
N GLY A 58 -2.15 -1.69 13.65
CA GLY A 58 -0.88 -0.99 13.51
C GLY A 58 0.16 -1.75 12.66
N LYS A 59 1.41 -1.29 12.80
CA LYS A 59 2.54 -1.81 12.04
C LYS A 59 2.95 -3.19 12.56
N ALA A 60 3.19 -4.14 11.67
CA ALA A 60 3.78 -5.44 12.02
C ALA A 60 5.11 -5.29 12.79
N SER A 61 5.86 -4.21 12.55
CA SER A 61 7.11 -3.91 13.23
C SER A 61 6.98 -3.66 14.74
N LEU A 62 5.78 -3.49 15.27
CA LEU A 62 5.57 -3.45 16.73
C LEU A 62 5.73 -4.84 17.38
N HIS A 63 5.77 -5.91 16.57
CA HIS A 63 5.86 -7.28 17.03
C HIS A 63 7.17 -7.95 16.61
N LYS A 64 7.57 -8.97 17.37
CA LYS A 64 8.72 -9.83 17.03
C LYS A 64 8.27 -10.96 16.12
N CYS A 65 9.09 -11.28 15.13
CA CYS A 65 8.97 -12.47 14.32
C CYS A 65 9.30 -13.71 15.16
N LYS A 66 8.79 -14.87 14.77
CA LYS A 66 9.13 -16.19 15.37
C LYS A 66 10.64 -16.48 15.41
N CYS A 67 11.41 -15.92 14.47
CA CYS A 67 12.88 -16.05 14.46
C CYS A 67 13.62 -15.02 15.33
N GLY A 68 12.91 -14.27 16.18
CA GLY A 68 13.48 -13.24 17.06
C GLY A 68 13.74 -11.88 16.42
N LYS A 69 13.75 -11.77 15.09
CA LYS A 69 13.93 -10.49 14.38
C LYS A 69 12.66 -9.62 14.41
N GLN A 70 12.79 -8.31 14.23
CA GLN A 70 11.64 -7.42 14.08
C GLN A 70 10.78 -7.86 12.88
N ALA A 71 9.47 -7.97 13.08
CA ALA A 71 8.56 -8.21 11.97
C ALA A 71 8.51 -6.97 11.05
N ARG A 72 8.20 -7.23 9.78
CA ARG A 72 8.07 -6.18 8.75
C ARG A 72 6.72 -6.24 8.08
N ASP A 73 6.20 -7.45 7.93
CA ASP A 73 4.96 -7.73 7.23
C ASP A 73 4.02 -8.54 8.12
N TRP A 74 2.72 -8.33 7.95
CA TRP A 74 1.69 -9.25 8.39
C TRP A 74 1.53 -10.32 7.31
N ALA A 75 1.80 -11.56 7.67
CA ALA A 75 1.83 -12.69 6.74
C ALA A 75 0.61 -13.58 6.98
N LEU A 76 -0.16 -13.87 5.94
CA LEU A 76 -1.35 -14.72 6.04
C LEU A 76 -0.94 -16.17 6.30
N VAL A 77 -1.45 -16.78 7.37
CA VAL A 77 -1.25 -18.21 7.68
C VAL A 77 -2.41 -19.06 7.18
N GLY A 78 -3.61 -18.47 7.08
CA GLY A 78 -4.81 -19.13 6.60
C GLY A 78 -4.85 -19.33 5.08
N LYS A 79 -5.90 -20.03 4.62
CA LYS A 79 -6.16 -20.26 3.19
C LYS A 79 -6.86 -19.09 2.50
N LYS A 80 -7.57 -18.26 3.26
CA LYS A 80 -8.36 -17.13 2.74
C LYS A 80 -7.92 -15.85 3.43
N TYR A 81 -7.82 -14.77 2.66
CA TYR A 81 -7.57 -13.44 3.22
C TYR A 81 -8.85 -12.96 3.91
N THR A 82 -8.73 -12.54 5.16
CA THR A 82 -9.82 -12.02 5.99
C THR A 82 -9.38 -10.70 6.62
N ASP A 83 -10.32 -9.97 7.25
CA ASP A 83 -9.98 -8.81 8.07
C ASP A 83 -9.54 -9.22 9.50
N ASN A 84 -9.48 -10.52 9.83
CA ASN A 84 -9.20 -11.00 11.18
C ASN A 84 -7.69 -11.18 11.42
N ILE A 85 -7.14 -10.47 12.40
CA ILE A 85 -5.72 -10.54 12.78
C ILE A 85 -5.25 -11.94 13.14
N LYS A 86 -6.12 -12.82 13.66
CA LYS A 86 -5.76 -14.20 14.04
C LYS A 86 -5.30 -15.04 12.85
N ASP A 87 -5.71 -14.66 11.63
CA ASP A 87 -5.30 -15.34 10.40
C ASP A 87 -3.92 -14.88 9.91
N TYR A 88 -3.30 -13.90 10.59
CA TYR A 88 -2.04 -13.30 10.23
C TYR A 88 -0.98 -13.48 11.32
N LEU A 89 0.27 -13.66 10.91
CA LEU A 89 1.43 -13.63 11.79
C LEU A 89 2.35 -12.47 11.45
N PRO A 90 2.92 -11.79 12.47
CA PRO A 90 3.94 -10.79 12.23
C PRO A 90 5.25 -11.51 11.90
N LEU A 91 5.70 -11.40 10.65
CA LEU A 91 6.94 -12.06 10.20
C LEU A 91 7.96 -11.05 9.68
N CYS A 92 9.23 -11.39 9.83
CA CYS A 92 10.30 -10.71 9.10
C CYS A 92 10.25 -11.15 7.63
N ARG A 93 10.79 -10.30 6.73
CA ARG A 93 10.70 -10.54 5.28
C ARG A 93 11.23 -11.91 4.85
N LYS A 94 12.33 -12.38 5.46
CA LYS A 94 12.92 -13.69 5.17
C LYS A 94 11.98 -14.84 5.56
N CYS A 95 11.39 -14.78 6.76
CA CYS A 95 10.46 -15.81 7.22
C CYS A 95 9.15 -15.77 6.44
N HIS A 96 8.66 -14.59 6.09
CA HIS A 96 7.47 -14.42 5.25
C HIS A 96 7.66 -15.07 3.88
N ILE A 97 8.74 -14.75 3.17
CA ILE A 97 9.06 -15.37 1.87
C ILE A 97 9.24 -16.89 1.99
N SER A 98 9.84 -17.36 3.10
CA SER A 98 9.99 -18.79 3.33
C SER A 98 8.67 -19.50 3.60
N MET A 99 7.67 -18.81 4.13
CA MET A 99 6.32 -19.34 4.34
C MET A 99 5.55 -19.40 3.02
N ASP A 100 5.70 -18.37 2.18
CA ASP A 100 5.11 -18.29 0.85
C ASP A 100 5.81 -19.21 -0.18
N LYS A 101 6.53 -20.25 0.27
CA LYS A 101 7.27 -21.19 -0.59
C LYS A 101 6.32 -21.92 -1.54
N GLY A 102 6.22 -21.32 -2.72
CA GLY A 102 5.41 -21.67 -3.89
C GLY A 102 5.62 -20.64 -5.00
N TRP A 103 6.19 -19.48 -4.67
CA TRP A 103 6.65 -18.48 -5.63
C TRP A 103 7.87 -19.01 -6.40
N LYS A 104 7.63 -19.59 -7.58
CA LYS A 104 8.70 -19.88 -8.53
C LYS A 104 9.36 -18.55 -8.91
N LYS A 105 10.65 -18.43 -8.62
CA LYS A 105 11.42 -17.25 -9.01
C LYS A 105 11.33 -17.15 -10.54
N VAL A 106 10.67 -16.09 -11.02
CA VAL A 106 10.47 -15.92 -12.44
C VAL A 106 11.82 -15.64 -13.09
N ASP A 107 12.24 -16.50 -14.02
CA ASP A 107 13.52 -16.35 -14.71
C ASP A 107 13.43 -15.16 -15.67
N ARG A 108 13.95 -14.01 -15.22
CA ARG A 108 13.91 -12.76 -15.98
C ARG A 108 14.66 -12.84 -17.31
N SER A 109 15.59 -13.78 -17.49
CA SER A 109 16.31 -13.96 -18.77
C SER A 109 15.37 -14.39 -19.90
N LYS A 110 14.34 -15.17 -19.53
CA LYS A 110 13.25 -15.63 -20.40
C LYS A 110 12.15 -14.60 -20.58
N HIS A 111 12.26 -13.40 -20.01
CA HIS A 111 11.24 -12.37 -20.13
C HIS A 111 11.79 -11.20 -20.95
N LYS A 112 11.04 -10.78 -21.98
CA LYS A 112 11.31 -9.58 -22.75
C LYS A 112 10.40 -8.46 -22.25
N ILE A 113 11.01 -7.42 -21.69
CA ILE A 113 10.31 -6.22 -21.23
C ILE A 113 10.10 -5.31 -22.44
N ILE A 114 8.84 -5.04 -22.79
CA ILE A 114 8.45 -4.08 -23.83
C ILE A 114 8.24 -2.72 -23.17
N ARG A 115 8.79 -1.67 -23.78
CA ARG A 115 8.69 -0.29 -23.30
C ARG A 115 8.01 0.62 -24.33
N ASP A 116 7.29 1.64 -23.88
CA ASP A 116 6.78 2.71 -24.75
C ASP A 116 7.91 3.63 -25.22
N LYS A 117 7.58 4.55 -26.13
CA LYS A 117 8.51 5.59 -26.63
C LYS A 117 9.05 6.53 -25.53
N ARG A 118 8.48 6.48 -24.32
CA ARG A 118 8.89 7.27 -23.14
C ARG A 118 9.65 6.41 -22.12
N GLY A 119 9.97 5.16 -22.44
CA GLY A 119 10.72 4.24 -21.58
C GLY A 119 9.91 3.55 -20.49
N ARG A 120 8.58 3.71 -20.44
CA ARG A 120 7.71 3.05 -19.46
C ARG A 120 7.42 1.61 -19.88
N ILE A 121 7.44 0.68 -18.92
CA ILE A 121 7.12 -0.73 -19.16
C ILE A 121 5.65 -0.85 -19.55
N THR A 122 5.38 -1.32 -20.76
CA THR A 122 4.02 -1.52 -21.27
C THR A 122 3.58 -2.97 -21.15
N ASN A 123 4.49 -3.91 -21.41
CA ASN A 123 4.17 -5.32 -21.32
C ASN A 123 5.42 -6.17 -21.04
N THR A 124 5.24 -7.38 -20.53
CA THR A 124 6.32 -8.36 -20.34
C THR A 124 5.91 -9.66 -21.00
N ILE A 125 6.66 -10.08 -22.03
CA ILE A 125 6.38 -11.32 -22.78
C ILE A 125 7.39 -12.37 -22.35
N VAL A 126 6.94 -13.61 -22.14
CA VAL A 126 7.83 -14.77 -21.97
C VAL A 126 8.37 -15.12 -23.36
N LYS A 127 9.70 -15.11 -23.53
CA LYS A 127 10.40 -15.51 -24.75
C LYS A 127 10.14 -16.98 -25.06
#